data_AF-A0A0M1JCM2-F1
#
_entry.id   AF-A0A0M1JCM2-F1
#
_cell.length_a   1.000
_cell.length_b   1.000
_cell.length_c   1.000
_cell.angle_alpha   90.00
_cell.angle_beta   90.00
_cell.angle_gamma   90.00
#
_symmetry.space_group_name_H-M   'P 1'
#
loop_
_entity.id
_entity.type
_entity.pdbx_description
1 polymer ?
#
loop_
_entity_poly.entity_id
_entity_poly.type
_entity_poly.pdbx_seq_one_letter_code
_entity_poly.pdbx_strand_id
1 'polypeptide(L)'
;MQPESNLLLETVSALRHWIDNRSKQDAELKLILTNIEANIRQILNNENLNQPDPISQLPPSNGDAIITQVSPEKIAELQSKWSPETVVSANNSFTSTFFSGNVSRENVVSYSLHSLPDSERIKQIASCLALKADAFCLQYDRIESPEAPTEQAKNLLINKANAIGTRLWIFDIAPVLCSSYPEQIADLGALFTVCSESCVPLIDLLEDTEFQQDHAFDDYLKDSLALIAEAQSMLRTMLERVNFAYEDPDQKQLFTIVRDVTGLRQIYITRYMKTKDQADPSLWRALRTRVQEFTKKIEIKRFQRYIKHLQQQAVKRSLGQISHHINRIRTDGGVEHDWQRIEDALKKWSESGLPTNDERLRDKLSPIAAFLPDRLGSESQQLIRAYLQSWEIDDEEYESDEVITNNQDKNWNNPDIQRVAEWLHGRTIVLIGGEERPPAKAALINAFDLEDVIWISTRPHETLEVFKTSIRRQEVGLVMLAIRWASHAYGNISTFCRQLEKPFIRLPAGYNPRRVAHEIINQASHTFELNL
;
A
#
# COMPACT_ATOMS: atom_id res chain seq x y z
N MET A 1 -19.15 -59.13 16.47
CA MET A 1 -20.60 -58.92 16.59
C MET A 1 -21.03 -58.20 17.88
N GLN A 2 -20.46 -58.46 19.05
CA GLN A 2 -20.75 -57.68 20.28
C GLN A 2 -20.40 -56.16 20.21
N PRO A 3 -19.28 -55.71 19.62
CA PRO A 3 -18.92 -54.28 19.64
C PRO A 3 -19.81 -53.41 18.73
N GLU A 4 -20.32 -53.95 17.63
CA GLU A 4 -21.23 -53.23 16.71
C GLU A 4 -22.62 -53.01 17.34
N SER A 5 -23.06 -53.94 18.20
CA SER A 5 -24.33 -53.81 18.93
C SER A 5 -24.28 -52.69 19.98
N ASN A 6 -23.13 -52.47 20.63
CA ASN A 6 -22.97 -51.39 21.60
C ASN A 6 -22.94 -50.01 20.91
N LEU A 7 -22.27 -49.93 19.76
CA LEU A 7 -22.23 -48.68 18.97
C LEU A 7 -23.63 -48.28 18.47
N LEU A 8 -24.44 -49.25 18.03
CA LEU A 8 -25.83 -49.01 17.65
C LEU A 8 -26.69 -48.54 18.83
N LEU A 9 -26.52 -49.14 20.02
CA LEU A 9 -27.23 -48.73 21.23
C LEU A 9 -26.86 -47.32 21.69
N GLU A 10 -25.58 -46.96 21.64
CA GLU A 10 -25.11 -45.59 21.94
C GLU A 10 -25.66 -44.58 20.94
N THR A 11 -25.67 -44.92 19.65
CA THR A 11 -26.21 -44.06 18.59
C THR A 11 -27.72 -43.82 18.76
N VAL A 12 -28.49 -44.86 19.08
CA VAL A 12 -29.94 -44.75 19.34
C VAL A 12 -30.22 -43.93 20.61
N SER A 13 -29.40 -44.09 21.65
CA SER A 13 -29.49 -43.30 22.89
C SER A 13 -29.22 -41.81 22.63
N ALA A 14 -28.18 -41.50 21.86
CA ALA A 14 -27.85 -40.13 21.46
C ALA A 14 -28.97 -39.49 20.61
N LEU A 15 -29.55 -40.23 19.66
CA LEU A 15 -30.69 -39.78 18.86
C LEU A 15 -31.93 -39.51 19.70
N ARG A 16 -32.25 -40.37 20.68
CA ARG A 16 -33.35 -40.12 21.63
C ARG A 16 -33.13 -38.86 22.45
N HIS A 17 -31.93 -38.69 22.99
CA HIS A 17 -31.58 -37.50 23.77
C HIS A 17 -31.70 -36.21 22.93
N TRP A 18 -31.29 -36.27 21.66
CA TRP A 18 -31.44 -35.17 20.71
C TRP A 18 -32.90 -34.85 20.41
N ILE A 19 -33.74 -35.86 20.16
CA ILE A 19 -35.19 -35.69 19.93
C ILE A 19 -35.88 -35.09 21.17
N ASP A 20 -35.55 -35.55 22.37
CA ASP A 20 -36.13 -35.05 23.62
C ASP A 20 -35.73 -33.59 23.88
N ASN A 21 -34.47 -33.22 23.62
CA ASN A 21 -34.03 -31.83 23.72
C ASN A 21 -34.70 -30.94 22.68
N ARG A 22 -34.90 -31.42 21.44
CA ARG A 22 -35.61 -30.66 20.40
C ARG A 22 -37.08 -30.43 20.76
N SER A 23 -37.76 -31.45 21.30
CA SER A 23 -39.14 -31.34 21.77
C SER A 23 -39.29 -30.32 22.91
N LYS A 24 -38.33 -30.27 23.84
CA LYS A 24 -38.29 -29.25 24.91
C LYS A 24 -38.10 -27.83 24.37
N GLN A 25 -37.20 -27.65 23.40
CA GLN A 25 -36.99 -26.35 22.75
C GLN A 25 -38.25 -25.88 22.00
N ASP A 26 -38.94 -26.78 21.31
CA ASP A 26 -40.18 -26.46 20.60
C ASP A 26 -41.32 -26.10 21.57
N ALA A 27 -41.37 -26.72 22.76
CA ALA A 27 -42.32 -26.36 23.81
C ALA A 27 -42.03 -24.98 24.41
N GLU A 28 -40.75 -24.63 24.61
CA GLU A 28 -40.32 -23.32 25.10
C GLU A 28 -40.63 -22.20 24.09
N LEU A 29 -40.37 -22.45 22.79
CA LEU A 29 -40.75 -21.55 21.71
C LEU A 29 -42.26 -21.29 21.65
N LYS A 30 -43.09 -22.34 21.82
CA LYS A 30 -44.55 -22.18 21.90
C LYS A 30 -44.99 -21.33 23.08
N LEU A 31 -44.33 -21.46 24.24
CA LEU A 31 -44.61 -20.63 25.42
C LEU A 31 -44.26 -19.16 25.17
N ILE A 32 -43.10 -18.90 24.55
CA ILE A 32 -42.67 -17.55 24.18
C ILE A 32 -43.65 -16.91 23.20
N LEU A 33 -44.07 -17.64 22.16
CA LEU A 33 -45.05 -17.16 21.18
C LEU A 33 -46.41 -16.85 21.84
N THR A 34 -46.88 -17.70 22.76
CA THR A 34 -48.11 -17.46 23.51
C THR A 34 -48.03 -16.19 24.38
N ASN A 35 -46.86 -15.93 25.01
CA ASN A 35 -46.63 -14.73 25.80
C ASN A 35 -46.59 -13.46 24.93
N ILE A 36 -45.98 -13.54 23.74
CA ILE A 36 -45.95 -12.42 22.78
C ILE A 36 -47.37 -12.10 22.32
N GLU A 37 -48.18 -13.11 21.96
CA GLU A 37 -49.58 -12.91 21.57
C GLU A 37 -50.41 -12.28 22.69
N ALA A 38 -50.21 -12.70 23.96
CA ALA A 38 -50.90 -12.12 25.11
C ALA A 38 -50.53 -10.64 25.32
N ASN A 39 -49.25 -10.29 25.19
CA ASN A 39 -48.77 -8.91 25.31
C ASN A 39 -49.32 -8.01 24.20
N ILE A 40 -49.36 -8.50 22.95
CA ILE A 40 -49.94 -7.76 21.82
C ILE A 40 -51.43 -7.49 22.07
N ARG A 41 -52.19 -8.49 22.56
CA ARG A 41 -53.61 -8.29 22.92
C ARG A 41 -53.79 -7.28 24.06
N GLN A 42 -52.88 -7.27 25.03
CA GLN A 42 -52.92 -6.29 26.12
C GLN A 42 -52.66 -4.86 25.63
N ILE A 43 -51.71 -4.68 24.70
CA ILE A 43 -51.43 -3.38 24.07
C ILE A 43 -52.65 -2.90 23.27
N LEU A 44 -53.21 -3.76 22.43
CA LEU A 44 -54.38 -3.42 21.61
C LEU A 44 -55.63 -3.10 22.45
N ASN A 45 -55.79 -3.75 23.61
CA ASN A 45 -56.90 -3.45 24.52
C ASN A 45 -56.68 -2.19 25.36
N ASN A 46 -55.43 -1.71 25.49
CA ASN A 46 -55.09 -0.51 26.24
C ASN A 46 -55.14 0.78 25.41
N GLU A 47 -55.37 0.71 24.08
CA GLU A 47 -55.50 1.86 23.18
C GLU A 47 -56.85 2.61 23.28
N ASN A 48 -57.54 2.54 24.42
CA ASN A 48 -58.81 3.23 24.63
C ASN A 48 -58.84 4.07 25.92
N LEU A 49 -57.82 4.93 26.08
CA LEU A 49 -57.82 6.00 27.08
C LEU A 49 -57.24 7.29 26.47
N ASN A 50 -58.15 8.19 26.09
CA ASN A 50 -57.87 9.59 25.75
C ASN A 50 -56.98 10.25 26.81
N GLN A 51 -55.74 10.62 26.44
CA GLN A 51 -55.02 11.75 27.04
C GLN A 51 -54.27 12.52 25.94
N PRO A 52 -54.22 13.86 26.00
CA PRO A 52 -53.61 14.69 24.97
C PRO A 52 -52.08 14.81 25.13
N ASP A 53 -51.39 14.88 23.99
CA ASP A 53 -49.94 14.94 23.82
C ASP A 53 -49.22 16.05 24.60
N PRO A 54 -48.11 15.74 25.29
CA PRO A 54 -47.14 16.72 25.76
C PRO A 54 -45.88 16.68 24.86
N ILE A 55 -46.00 16.96 23.57
CA ILE A 55 -44.84 17.17 22.67
C ILE A 55 -45.08 18.43 21.84
N SER A 56 -44.96 19.56 22.51
CA SER A 56 -44.79 20.88 21.87
C SER A 56 -43.77 21.64 22.71
N GLN A 57 -42.50 21.22 22.65
CA GLN A 57 -41.32 22.00 23.04
C GLN A 57 -40.02 21.19 22.87
N LEU A 58 -39.49 21.08 21.65
CA LEU A 58 -38.07 20.79 21.40
C LEU A 58 -37.59 21.62 20.19
N PRO A 59 -36.38 22.19 20.22
CA PRO A 59 -35.87 23.06 19.15
C PRO A 59 -35.36 22.24 17.95
N PRO A 60 -35.24 22.84 16.75
CA PRO A 60 -34.90 22.11 15.53
C PRO A 60 -33.45 21.65 15.53
N SER A 61 -33.22 20.34 15.44
CA SER A 61 -31.89 19.78 15.15
C SER A 61 -31.66 19.81 13.63
N ASN A 62 -30.82 20.74 13.18
CA ASN A 62 -30.18 20.65 11.87
C ASN A 62 -29.18 19.49 11.88
N GLY A 63 -29.35 18.52 10.99
CA GLY A 63 -28.40 17.43 10.81
C GLY A 63 -28.99 16.24 10.07
N ASP A 64 -29.41 16.45 8.82
CA ASP A 64 -29.69 15.35 7.90
C ASP A 64 -28.39 14.58 7.63
N ALA A 65 -28.18 13.49 8.38
CA ALA A 65 -27.22 12.46 8.00
C ALA A 65 -27.77 11.73 6.77
N ILE A 66 -27.32 12.15 5.59
CA ILE A 66 -27.58 11.45 4.33
C ILE A 66 -26.95 10.05 4.45
N ILE A 67 -27.79 9.05 4.64
CA ILE A 67 -27.43 7.64 4.47
C ILE A 67 -27.17 7.44 2.97
N THR A 68 -25.89 7.37 2.59
CA THR A 68 -25.50 7.10 1.20
C THR A 68 -25.73 5.63 0.88
N GLN A 69 -26.65 5.37 -0.05
CA GLN A 69 -26.91 4.04 -0.61
C GLN A 69 -25.65 3.45 -1.27
N VAL A 70 -25.50 2.13 -1.20
CA VAL A 70 -24.41 1.39 -1.86
C VAL A 70 -24.49 1.60 -3.37
N SER A 71 -23.37 1.97 -4.01
CA SER A 71 -23.37 2.22 -5.46
C SER A 71 -23.61 0.92 -6.25
N PRO A 72 -24.34 0.98 -7.38
CA PRO A 72 -24.58 -0.18 -8.26
C PRO A 72 -23.29 -0.87 -8.73
N GLU A 73 -22.20 -0.11 -8.84
CA GLU A 73 -20.87 -0.61 -9.23
C GLU A 73 -20.28 -1.57 -8.19
N LYS A 74 -20.53 -1.32 -6.90
CA LYS A 74 -20.09 -2.19 -5.79
C LYS A 74 -20.85 -3.51 -5.80
N ILE A 75 -22.15 -3.46 -6.13
CA ILE A 75 -23.01 -4.65 -6.28
C ILE A 75 -22.51 -5.49 -7.47
N ALA A 76 -22.19 -4.86 -8.60
CA ALA A 76 -21.64 -5.54 -9.77
C ALA A 76 -20.25 -6.17 -9.51
N GLU A 77 -19.38 -5.49 -8.74
CA GLU A 77 -18.09 -6.03 -8.31
C GLU A 77 -18.27 -7.30 -7.47
N LEU A 78 -19.20 -7.30 -6.52
CA LEU A 78 -19.50 -8.47 -5.68
C LEU A 78 -20.09 -9.63 -6.48
N GLN A 79 -21.01 -9.36 -7.41
CA GLN A 79 -21.62 -10.38 -8.27
C GLN A 79 -20.60 -11.07 -9.18
N SER A 80 -19.59 -10.34 -9.69
CA SER A 80 -18.53 -10.90 -10.55
C SER A 80 -17.65 -11.95 -9.87
N LYS A 81 -17.52 -11.91 -8.53
CA LYS A 81 -16.72 -12.88 -7.75
C LYS A 81 -17.31 -14.29 -7.74
N TRP A 82 -18.60 -14.41 -8.05
CA TRP A 82 -19.35 -15.65 -7.97
C TRP A 82 -19.77 -16.21 -9.33
N SER A 83 -19.16 -15.72 -10.41
CA SER A 83 -19.40 -16.31 -11.73
C SER A 83 -18.98 -17.79 -11.75
N PRO A 84 -19.68 -18.65 -12.50
CA PRO A 84 -19.31 -20.08 -12.61
C PRO A 84 -17.84 -20.30 -13.01
N GLU A 85 -17.27 -19.40 -13.81
CA GLU A 85 -15.89 -19.43 -14.30
C GLU A 85 -14.86 -19.08 -13.21
N THR A 86 -15.20 -18.11 -12.35
CA THR A 86 -14.38 -17.70 -11.19
C THR A 86 -14.34 -18.80 -10.12
N VAL A 87 -15.48 -19.47 -9.89
CA VAL A 87 -15.62 -20.56 -8.92
C VAL A 87 -14.78 -21.79 -9.32
N VAL A 88 -14.74 -22.13 -10.61
CA VAL A 88 -13.92 -23.25 -11.12
C VAL A 88 -12.42 -22.93 -11.06
N SER A 89 -12.02 -21.68 -11.35
CA SER A 89 -10.61 -21.24 -11.32
C SER A 89 -10.03 -21.14 -9.90
N ALA A 90 -10.85 -20.76 -8.91
CA ALA A 90 -10.44 -20.67 -7.51
C ALA A 90 -10.18 -22.05 -6.86
N ASN A 91 -10.89 -23.09 -7.30
CA ASN A 91 -10.69 -24.46 -6.81
C ASN A 91 -9.34 -25.06 -7.22
N ASN A 92 -8.79 -24.64 -8.36
CA ASN A 92 -7.53 -25.15 -8.90
C ASN A 92 -6.28 -24.42 -8.36
N SER A 93 -6.42 -23.17 -7.90
CA SER A 93 -5.29 -22.37 -7.37
C SER A 93 -5.06 -22.60 -5.87
N PHE A 94 -6.12 -22.74 -5.07
CA PHE A 94 -6.00 -22.86 -3.62
C PHE A 94 -5.43 -24.22 -3.16
N THR A 95 -5.63 -25.28 -3.95
CA THR A 95 -5.11 -26.63 -3.67
C THR A 95 -3.60 -26.77 -3.92
N SER A 96 -2.98 -25.85 -4.66
CA SER A 96 -1.57 -25.95 -5.05
C SER A 96 -0.60 -25.25 -4.08
N THR A 97 -1.06 -24.33 -3.23
CA THR A 97 -0.14 -23.45 -2.48
C THR A 97 -0.01 -23.76 -0.99
N PHE A 98 -0.95 -24.46 -0.35
CA PHE A 98 -0.94 -24.61 1.12
C PHE A 98 -1.05 -26.03 1.70
N PHE A 99 -1.50 -27.06 0.98
CA PHE A 99 -1.66 -28.40 1.56
C PHE A 99 -1.37 -29.54 0.58
N SER A 100 -0.11 -29.99 0.54
CA SER A 100 0.28 -31.28 -0.07
C SER A 100 0.32 -32.40 0.97
N GLY A 101 -0.74 -32.56 1.77
CA GLY A 101 -0.84 -33.61 2.79
C GLY A 101 -2.26 -34.14 2.89
N ASN A 102 -2.46 -35.43 2.56
CA ASN A 102 -3.72 -36.13 2.77
C ASN A 102 -3.98 -36.25 4.29
N VAL A 103 -4.93 -35.48 4.81
CA VAL A 103 -5.38 -35.60 6.21
C VAL A 103 -6.76 -36.27 6.25
N SER A 104 -6.83 -37.43 6.87
CA SER A 104 -8.07 -38.19 7.10
C SER A 104 -8.97 -37.48 8.13
N ARG A 105 -10.28 -37.46 7.87
CA ARG A 105 -11.35 -36.77 8.62
C ARG A 105 -11.44 -37.09 10.13
N GLU A 106 -10.81 -38.16 10.62
CA GLU A 106 -10.91 -38.60 12.02
C GLU A 106 -9.85 -37.98 12.95
N ASN A 107 -8.90 -37.23 12.42
CA ASN A 107 -7.88 -36.51 13.21
C ASN A 107 -8.02 -35.00 13.04
N VAL A 108 -9.18 -34.42 13.40
CA VAL A 108 -9.21 -32.99 13.75
C VAL A 108 -8.53 -32.87 15.11
N VAL A 109 -7.20 -32.95 15.09
CA VAL A 109 -6.35 -32.64 16.23
C VAL A 109 -6.76 -31.24 16.68
N SER A 110 -7.21 -31.12 17.93
CA SER A 110 -7.38 -29.84 18.60
C SER A 110 -5.98 -29.21 18.72
N TYR A 111 -5.49 -28.61 17.64
CA TYR A 111 -4.27 -27.83 17.68
C TYR A 111 -4.50 -26.71 18.67
N SER A 112 -3.76 -26.75 19.78
CA SER A 112 -3.79 -25.67 20.75
C SER A 112 -3.26 -24.43 20.04
N LEU A 113 -4.16 -23.54 19.62
CA LEU A 113 -3.84 -22.25 18.99
C LEU A 113 -2.85 -21.41 19.81
N HIS A 114 -2.63 -21.74 21.08
CA HIS A 114 -1.66 -21.11 21.96
C HIS A 114 -0.19 -21.49 21.67
N SER A 115 0.09 -22.54 20.88
CA SER A 115 1.47 -22.96 20.57
C SER A 115 2.03 -22.43 19.25
N LEU A 116 1.21 -21.76 18.43
CA LEU A 116 1.64 -21.19 17.16
C LEU A 116 2.33 -19.83 17.36
N PRO A 117 3.28 -19.44 16.48
CA PRO A 117 3.75 -18.06 16.41
C PRO A 117 2.59 -17.09 16.22
N ASP A 118 2.68 -15.89 16.80
CA ASP A 118 1.58 -14.92 16.74
C ASP A 118 1.15 -14.58 15.31
N SER A 119 2.08 -14.49 14.36
CA SER A 119 1.75 -14.24 12.94
C SER A 119 0.85 -15.32 12.34
N GLU A 120 1.12 -16.60 12.60
CA GLU A 120 0.31 -17.72 12.10
C GLU A 120 -1.07 -17.76 12.76
N ARG A 121 -1.15 -17.46 14.07
CA ARG A 121 -2.44 -17.33 14.78
C ARG A 121 -3.29 -16.23 14.16
N ILE A 122 -2.68 -15.08 13.86
CA ILE A 122 -3.36 -13.93 13.25
C ILE A 122 -3.81 -14.26 11.82
N LYS A 123 -2.97 -14.93 11.01
CA LYS A 123 -3.35 -15.40 9.65
C LYS A 123 -4.55 -16.34 9.67
N GLN A 124 -4.56 -17.29 10.59
CA GLN A 124 -5.68 -18.23 10.71
C GLN A 124 -6.98 -17.49 11.00
N ILE A 125 -6.98 -16.58 11.99
CA ILE A 125 -8.17 -15.79 12.35
C ILE A 125 -8.58 -14.86 11.21
N ALA A 126 -7.63 -14.19 10.55
CA ALA A 126 -7.91 -13.35 9.40
C ALA A 126 -8.62 -14.15 8.29
N SER A 127 -8.19 -15.39 8.06
CA SER A 127 -8.81 -16.32 7.11
C SER A 127 -10.22 -16.73 7.54
N CYS A 128 -10.44 -17.03 8.83
CA CYS A 128 -11.77 -17.31 9.39
C CYS A 128 -12.72 -16.12 9.19
N LEU A 129 -12.27 -14.91 9.50
CA LEU A 129 -13.05 -13.68 9.36
C LEU A 129 -13.37 -13.39 7.88
N ALA A 130 -12.44 -13.64 6.96
CA ALA A 130 -12.68 -13.50 5.52
C ALA A 130 -13.76 -14.46 5.02
N LEU A 131 -13.72 -15.74 5.42
CA LEU A 131 -14.76 -16.70 5.03
C LEU A 131 -16.14 -16.34 5.61
N LYS A 132 -16.19 -15.76 6.81
CA LYS A 132 -17.44 -15.23 7.38
C LYS A 132 -17.95 -14.03 6.59
N ALA A 133 -17.07 -13.12 6.18
CA ALA A 133 -17.45 -12.01 5.29
C ALA A 133 -18.06 -12.53 3.98
N ASP A 134 -17.41 -13.49 3.33
CA ASP A 134 -17.91 -14.13 2.11
C ASP A 134 -19.28 -14.81 2.34
N ALA A 135 -19.47 -15.44 3.50
CA ALA A 135 -20.74 -16.05 3.88
C ALA A 135 -21.87 -15.01 4.05
N PHE A 136 -21.59 -13.83 4.65
CA PHE A 136 -22.54 -12.73 4.73
C PHE A 136 -22.89 -12.15 3.36
N CYS A 137 -21.89 -11.95 2.50
CA CYS A 137 -22.13 -11.51 1.12
C CYS A 137 -23.03 -12.50 0.37
N LEU A 138 -22.75 -13.80 0.45
CA LEU A 138 -23.60 -14.82 -0.18
C LEU A 138 -25.03 -14.83 0.36
N GLN A 139 -25.23 -14.56 1.65
CA GLN A 139 -26.57 -14.44 2.23
C GLN A 139 -27.28 -13.16 1.78
N TYR A 140 -26.57 -12.05 1.66
CA TYR A 140 -27.10 -10.82 1.08
C TYR A 140 -27.59 -11.06 -0.36
N ASP A 141 -26.73 -11.67 -1.19
CA ASP A 141 -27.06 -11.98 -2.59
C ASP A 141 -28.28 -12.92 -2.71
N ARG A 142 -28.46 -13.86 -1.77
CA ARG A 142 -29.66 -14.71 -1.70
C ARG A 142 -30.94 -13.95 -1.42
N ILE A 143 -30.88 -12.89 -0.62
CA ILE A 143 -32.03 -12.05 -0.31
C ILE A 143 -32.40 -11.23 -1.55
N GLU A 144 -31.41 -10.65 -2.22
CA GLU A 144 -31.64 -9.85 -3.43
C GLU A 144 -32.03 -10.70 -4.65
N SER A 145 -31.49 -11.91 -4.77
CA SER A 145 -31.69 -12.81 -5.91
C SER A 145 -31.90 -14.27 -5.47
N PRO A 146 -33.13 -14.63 -5.04
CA PRO A 146 -33.43 -15.97 -4.54
C PRO A 146 -33.21 -17.11 -5.55
N GLU A 147 -33.25 -16.81 -6.84
CA GLU A 147 -33.09 -17.78 -7.93
C GLU A 147 -31.63 -18.11 -8.28
N ALA A 148 -30.66 -17.37 -7.73
CA ALA A 148 -29.25 -17.61 -8.00
C ALA A 148 -28.79 -18.99 -7.49
N PRO A 149 -27.86 -19.69 -8.18
CA PRO A 149 -27.38 -21.04 -7.81
C PRO A 149 -26.46 -21.02 -6.59
N THR A 150 -27.00 -20.58 -5.46
CA THR A 150 -26.25 -20.20 -4.26
C THR A 150 -25.90 -21.40 -3.37
N GLU A 151 -26.46 -22.59 -3.61
CA GLU A 151 -26.15 -23.81 -2.83
C GLU A 151 -24.76 -24.36 -3.15
N GLN A 152 -24.30 -24.27 -4.40
CA GLN A 152 -22.93 -24.67 -4.75
C GLN A 152 -21.89 -23.77 -4.08
N ALA A 153 -22.09 -22.44 -4.13
CA ALA A 153 -21.24 -21.47 -3.46
C ALA A 153 -21.22 -21.66 -1.93
N LYS A 154 -22.39 -21.91 -1.33
CA LYS A 154 -22.51 -22.23 0.10
C LYS A 154 -21.71 -23.47 0.48
N ASN A 155 -21.84 -24.56 -0.27
CA ASN A 155 -21.10 -25.80 -0.02
C ASN A 155 -19.59 -25.59 -0.16
N LEU A 156 -19.15 -24.79 -1.12
CA LEU A 156 -17.75 -24.42 -1.27
C LEU A 156 -17.22 -23.64 -0.07
N LEU A 157 -17.97 -22.66 0.43
CA LEU A 157 -17.59 -21.91 1.64
C LEU A 157 -17.55 -22.82 2.87
N ILE A 158 -18.52 -23.72 3.04
CA ILE A 158 -18.53 -24.71 4.14
C ILE A 158 -17.29 -25.61 4.06
N ASN A 159 -16.92 -26.07 2.87
CA ASN A 159 -15.73 -26.90 2.69
C ASN A 159 -14.43 -26.14 3.05
N LYS A 160 -14.30 -24.88 2.61
CA LYS A 160 -13.17 -24.01 2.98
C LYS A 160 -13.12 -23.76 4.48
N ALA A 161 -14.27 -23.50 5.11
CA ALA A 161 -14.37 -23.24 6.53
C ALA A 161 -13.99 -24.47 7.37
N ASN A 162 -14.48 -25.65 6.98
CA ASN A 162 -14.11 -26.91 7.61
C ASN A 162 -12.60 -27.19 7.49
N ALA A 163 -11.97 -26.84 6.35
CA ALA A 163 -10.54 -27.04 6.15
C ALA A 163 -9.67 -26.20 7.10
N ILE A 164 -10.15 -25.04 7.55
CA ILE A 164 -9.43 -24.16 8.50
C ILE A 164 -9.98 -24.24 9.93
N GLY A 165 -10.98 -25.09 10.17
CA GLY A 165 -11.59 -25.31 11.49
C GLY A 165 -12.52 -24.19 11.96
N THR A 166 -13.10 -23.39 11.06
CA THR A 166 -14.09 -22.36 11.42
C THR A 166 -15.51 -22.80 11.11
N ARG A 167 -16.46 -22.35 11.94
CA ARG A 167 -17.89 -22.59 11.74
C ARG A 167 -18.55 -21.36 11.13
N LEU A 168 -19.16 -21.53 9.95
CA LEU A 168 -19.98 -20.50 9.31
C LEU A 168 -21.40 -20.49 9.89
N TRP A 169 -21.52 -20.10 11.16
CA TRP A 169 -22.80 -19.98 11.86
C TRP A 169 -23.80 -19.05 11.16
N ILE A 170 -23.30 -18.18 10.27
CA ILE A 170 -24.08 -17.29 9.40
C ILE A 170 -25.17 -18.10 8.69
N PHE A 171 -24.87 -19.29 8.19
CA PHE A 171 -25.85 -20.11 7.47
C PHE A 171 -26.93 -20.76 8.36
N ASP A 172 -26.71 -20.83 9.67
CA ASP A 172 -27.68 -21.38 10.63
C ASP A 172 -28.71 -20.31 11.05
N ILE A 173 -28.30 -19.04 11.05
CA ILE A 173 -29.02 -17.94 11.71
C ILE A 173 -29.53 -16.92 10.68
N ALA A 174 -28.90 -16.87 9.51
CA ALA A 174 -29.29 -16.01 8.40
C ALA A 174 -30.80 -16.02 8.10
N PRO A 175 -31.52 -17.16 7.95
CA PRO A 175 -32.92 -17.11 7.55
C PRO A 175 -33.82 -16.23 8.43
N VAL A 176 -33.50 -16.10 9.72
CA VAL A 176 -34.24 -15.30 10.71
C VAL A 176 -33.80 -13.84 10.73
N LEU A 177 -32.49 -13.57 10.65
CA LEU A 177 -31.95 -12.19 10.64
C LEU A 177 -32.11 -11.51 9.27
N CYS A 178 -31.95 -12.28 8.19
CA CYS A 178 -31.92 -11.82 6.79
C CYS A 178 -33.22 -11.26 6.27
N SER A 179 -34.35 -11.78 6.73
CA SER A 179 -35.64 -11.35 6.22
C SER A 179 -36.08 -9.99 6.76
N SER A 180 -35.48 -9.51 7.87
CA SER A 180 -35.90 -8.27 8.53
C SER A 180 -34.96 -7.07 8.28
N TYR A 181 -33.66 -7.30 8.05
CA TYR A 181 -32.67 -6.21 7.96
C TYR A 181 -31.51 -6.51 6.98
N PRO A 182 -31.75 -6.49 5.65
CA PRO A 182 -30.72 -6.82 4.65
C PRO A 182 -29.50 -5.89 4.70
N GLU A 183 -29.68 -4.60 4.99
CA GLU A 183 -28.57 -3.64 5.10
C GLU A 183 -27.61 -3.97 6.24
N GLN A 184 -28.13 -4.43 7.38
CA GLN A 184 -27.31 -4.82 8.54
C GLN A 184 -26.42 -6.03 8.24
N ILE A 185 -26.85 -6.91 7.34
CA ILE A 185 -26.06 -8.05 6.87
C ILE A 185 -24.93 -7.62 5.95
N ALA A 186 -25.19 -6.69 5.04
CA ALA A 186 -24.14 -6.10 4.22
C ALA A 186 -23.08 -5.40 5.09
N ASP A 187 -23.52 -4.63 6.08
CA ASP A 187 -22.62 -3.97 7.04
C ASP A 187 -21.83 -4.97 7.90
N LEU A 188 -22.45 -6.06 8.36
CA LEU A 188 -21.74 -7.14 9.06
C LEU A 188 -20.69 -7.80 8.17
N GLY A 189 -21.04 -8.14 6.93
CA GLY A 189 -20.09 -8.68 5.95
C GLY A 189 -18.92 -7.74 5.73
N ALA A 190 -19.19 -6.44 5.56
CA ALA A 190 -18.15 -5.41 5.44
C ALA A 190 -17.26 -5.31 6.69
N LEU A 191 -17.83 -5.38 7.90
CA LEU A 191 -17.07 -5.36 9.14
C LEU A 191 -16.17 -6.59 9.31
N PHE A 192 -16.65 -7.79 8.94
CA PHE A 192 -15.80 -8.98 8.89
C PHE A 192 -14.64 -8.81 7.91
N THR A 193 -14.90 -8.21 6.73
CA THR A 193 -13.83 -7.85 5.78
C THR A 193 -12.84 -6.88 6.41
N VAL A 194 -13.28 -5.79 7.04
CA VAL A 194 -12.39 -4.80 7.66
C VAL A 194 -11.56 -5.42 8.78
N CYS A 195 -12.15 -6.26 9.63
CA CYS A 195 -11.42 -7.00 10.65
C CYS A 195 -10.33 -7.90 10.03
N SER A 196 -10.66 -8.65 8.99
CA SER A 196 -9.69 -9.49 8.27
C SER A 196 -8.58 -8.66 7.62
N GLU A 197 -8.93 -7.60 6.90
CA GLU A 197 -7.98 -6.69 6.24
C GLU A 197 -7.06 -5.99 7.26
N SER A 198 -7.56 -5.64 8.45
CA SER A 198 -6.77 -5.00 9.51
C SER A 198 -5.66 -5.90 10.06
N CYS A 199 -5.78 -7.23 9.92
CA CYS A 199 -4.74 -8.17 10.34
C CYS A 199 -3.53 -8.20 9.41
N VAL A 200 -3.72 -7.90 8.12
CA VAL A 200 -2.65 -7.95 7.08
C VAL A 200 -1.43 -7.11 7.47
N PRO A 201 -1.56 -5.81 7.80
CA PRO A 201 -0.40 -5.00 8.17
C PRO A 201 0.29 -5.53 9.44
N LEU A 202 -0.42 -6.12 10.41
CA LEU A 202 0.23 -6.74 11.57
C LEU A 202 1.02 -7.99 11.19
N ILE A 203 0.47 -8.84 10.31
CA ILE A 203 1.17 -10.02 9.81
C ILE A 203 2.46 -9.59 9.11
N ASP A 204 2.37 -8.63 8.18
CA ASP A 204 3.53 -8.13 7.43
C ASP A 204 4.63 -7.61 8.36
N LEU A 205 4.26 -6.87 9.42
CA LEU A 205 5.19 -6.37 10.43
C LEU A 205 5.88 -7.50 11.21
N LEU A 206 5.12 -8.52 11.60
CA LEU A 206 5.64 -9.64 12.39
C LEU A 206 6.49 -10.61 11.56
N GLU A 207 6.36 -10.62 10.24
CA GLU A 207 7.16 -11.48 9.35
C GLU A 207 8.40 -10.78 8.80
N ASP A 208 8.40 -9.45 8.72
CA ASP A 208 9.54 -8.66 8.28
C ASP A 208 10.60 -8.56 9.41
N THR A 209 11.48 -9.55 9.49
CA THR A 209 12.56 -9.63 10.51
C THR A 209 13.54 -8.47 10.42
N GLU A 210 13.76 -7.91 9.23
CA GLU A 210 14.57 -6.70 9.06
C GLU A 210 13.85 -5.48 9.63
N PHE A 211 12.52 -5.37 9.43
CA PHE A 211 11.76 -4.28 10.02
C PHE A 211 11.70 -4.32 11.53
N GLN A 212 11.72 -5.51 12.14
CA GLN A 212 11.76 -5.64 13.59
C GLN A 212 13.01 -5.02 14.23
N GLN A 213 14.06 -4.78 13.43
CA GLN A 213 15.28 -4.09 13.89
C GLN A 213 15.21 -2.57 13.70
N ASP A 214 14.20 -2.07 12.98
CA ASP A 214 13.99 -0.64 12.78
C ASP A 214 13.47 0.00 14.07
N HIS A 215 14.03 1.14 14.48
CA HIS A 215 13.58 1.87 15.66
C HIS A 215 12.11 2.35 15.55
N ALA A 216 11.58 2.47 14.34
CA ALA A 216 10.19 2.81 14.11
C ALA A 216 9.23 1.60 14.28
N PHE A 217 9.74 0.37 14.46
CA PHE A 217 8.91 -0.83 14.51
C PHE A 217 7.79 -0.76 15.55
N ASP A 218 8.11 -0.34 16.77
CA ASP A 218 7.16 -0.27 17.88
C ASP A 218 6.01 0.71 17.61
N ASP A 219 6.28 1.82 16.91
CA ASP A 219 5.27 2.80 16.51
C ASP A 219 4.31 2.20 15.48
N TYR A 220 4.83 1.50 14.47
CA TYR A 220 3.98 0.82 13.47
C TYR A 220 3.20 -0.34 14.09
N LEU A 221 3.82 -1.09 14.99
CA LEU A 221 3.17 -2.18 15.71
C LEU A 221 1.99 -1.64 16.54
N LYS A 222 2.20 -0.53 17.26
CA LYS A 222 1.16 0.16 18.03
C LYS A 222 0.03 0.65 17.14
N ASP A 223 0.33 1.32 16.03
CA ASP A 223 -0.68 1.82 15.08
C ASP A 223 -1.51 0.66 14.50
N SER A 224 -0.86 -0.43 14.11
CA SER A 224 -1.51 -1.64 13.58
C SER A 224 -2.46 -2.27 14.60
N LEU A 225 -1.98 -2.48 15.84
CA LEU A 225 -2.78 -3.04 16.92
C LEU A 225 -3.97 -2.15 17.29
N ALA A 226 -3.82 -0.82 17.22
CA ALA A 226 -4.92 0.11 17.46
C ALA A 226 -6.01 0.01 16.38
N LEU A 227 -5.64 -0.15 15.10
CA LEU A 227 -6.59 -0.37 14.01
C LEU A 227 -7.36 -1.69 14.17
N ILE A 228 -6.66 -2.77 14.54
CA ILE A 228 -7.30 -4.07 14.81
C ILE A 228 -8.23 -3.97 16.03
N ALA A 229 -7.80 -3.30 17.11
CA ALA A 229 -8.61 -3.09 18.30
C ALA A 229 -9.90 -2.33 18.00
N GLU A 230 -9.85 -1.33 17.12
CA GLU A 230 -11.03 -0.62 16.64
C GLU A 230 -11.94 -1.52 15.80
N ALA A 231 -11.38 -2.24 14.81
CA ALA A 231 -12.12 -3.12 13.92
C ALA A 231 -12.89 -4.21 14.69
N GLN A 232 -12.20 -4.94 15.57
CA GLN A 232 -12.84 -6.00 16.37
C GLN A 232 -13.91 -5.46 17.31
N SER A 233 -13.76 -4.22 17.81
CA SER A 233 -14.74 -3.58 18.69
C SER A 233 -15.99 -3.15 17.91
N MET A 234 -15.82 -2.62 16.69
CA MET A 234 -16.94 -2.32 15.78
C MET A 234 -17.71 -3.59 15.44
N LEU A 235 -17.00 -4.67 15.09
CA LEU A 235 -17.62 -5.95 14.79
C LEU A 235 -18.41 -6.51 15.99
N ARG A 236 -17.83 -6.49 17.20
CA ARG A 236 -18.53 -6.92 18.41
C ARG A 236 -19.80 -6.09 18.64
N THR A 237 -19.68 -4.77 18.54
CA THR A 237 -20.80 -3.84 18.75
C THR A 237 -21.93 -4.07 17.73
N MET A 238 -21.59 -4.36 16.47
CA MET A 238 -22.59 -4.68 15.45
C MET A 238 -23.28 -6.02 15.71
N LEU A 239 -22.52 -7.05 16.12
CA LEU A 239 -23.09 -8.35 16.50
C LEU A 239 -24.06 -8.22 17.68
N GLU A 240 -23.72 -7.41 18.68
CA GLU A 240 -24.60 -7.09 19.81
C GLU A 240 -25.88 -6.36 19.34
N ARG A 241 -25.76 -5.38 18.41
CA ARG A 241 -26.89 -4.60 17.87
C ARG A 241 -27.91 -5.45 17.11
N VAL A 242 -27.45 -6.46 16.36
CA VAL A 242 -28.36 -7.38 15.64
C VAL A 242 -28.96 -8.46 16.55
N ASN A 243 -28.85 -8.28 17.89
CA ASN A 243 -29.29 -9.21 18.92
C ASN A 243 -28.76 -10.64 18.72
N PHE A 244 -27.52 -10.74 18.23
CA PHE A 244 -26.85 -12.02 18.13
C PHE A 244 -26.45 -12.48 19.53
N ALA A 245 -27.17 -13.47 20.07
CA ALA A 245 -27.04 -13.88 21.47
C ALA A 245 -25.67 -14.49 21.84
N TYR A 246 -24.82 -14.80 20.86
CA TYR A 246 -23.54 -15.47 21.06
C TYR A 246 -22.37 -14.57 20.67
N GLU A 247 -21.30 -14.57 21.46
CA GLU A 247 -20.05 -13.93 21.03
C GLU A 247 -19.47 -14.68 19.82
N ASP A 248 -19.04 -13.95 18.78
CA ASP A 248 -18.33 -14.58 17.67
C ASP A 248 -16.95 -15.09 18.14
N PRO A 249 -16.65 -16.40 17.98
CA PRO A 249 -15.43 -16.97 18.54
C PRO A 249 -14.16 -16.41 17.91
N ASP A 250 -14.17 -16.12 16.60
CA ASP A 250 -13.00 -15.60 15.89
C ASP A 250 -12.74 -14.12 16.24
N GLN A 251 -13.81 -13.31 16.38
CA GLN A 251 -13.70 -11.94 16.89
C GLN A 251 -13.13 -11.91 18.32
N LYS A 252 -13.63 -12.76 19.22
CA LYS A 252 -13.13 -12.86 20.60
C LYS A 252 -11.68 -13.32 20.65
N GLN A 253 -11.31 -14.24 19.76
CA GLN A 253 -9.94 -14.71 19.64
C GLN A 253 -9.01 -13.59 19.14
N LEU A 254 -9.45 -12.80 18.16
CA LEU A 254 -8.71 -11.62 17.70
C LEU A 254 -8.47 -10.62 18.84
N PHE A 255 -9.50 -10.29 19.62
CA PHE A 255 -9.37 -9.46 20.81
C PHE A 255 -8.33 -10.01 21.80
N THR A 256 -8.38 -11.33 22.05
CA THR A 256 -7.43 -12.00 22.95
C THR A 256 -6.00 -11.87 22.44
N ILE A 257 -5.76 -12.07 21.14
CA ILE A 257 -4.44 -11.89 20.55
C ILE A 257 -3.95 -10.45 20.71
N VAL A 258 -4.77 -9.45 20.37
CA VAL A 258 -4.38 -8.04 20.51
C VAL A 258 -4.02 -7.73 21.97
N ARG A 259 -4.81 -8.20 22.92
CA ARG A 259 -4.54 -8.04 24.36
C ARG A 259 -3.23 -8.74 24.78
N ASP A 260 -2.99 -9.96 24.31
CA ASP A 260 -1.80 -10.71 24.67
C ASP A 260 -0.54 -10.07 24.07
N VAL A 261 -0.57 -9.66 22.79
CA VAL A 261 0.53 -8.97 22.11
C VAL A 261 0.84 -7.62 22.77
N THR A 262 -0.18 -6.82 23.07
CA THR A 262 -0.01 -5.54 23.78
C THR A 262 0.56 -5.73 25.19
N GLY A 263 0.12 -6.76 25.92
CA GLY A 263 0.66 -7.11 27.22
C GLY A 263 2.12 -7.56 27.16
N LEU A 264 2.47 -8.42 26.22
CA LEU A 264 3.84 -8.92 26.03
C LEU A 264 4.81 -7.81 25.62
N ARG A 265 4.38 -6.89 24.75
CA ARG A 265 5.19 -5.79 24.22
C ARG A 265 5.10 -4.50 25.04
N GLN A 266 4.31 -4.49 26.11
CA GLN A 266 4.03 -3.31 26.94
C GLN A 266 3.50 -2.11 26.13
N ILE A 267 2.71 -2.39 25.08
CA ILE A 267 2.12 -1.37 24.21
C ILE A 267 0.76 -0.98 24.78
N TYR A 268 0.59 0.31 25.09
CA TYR A 268 -0.70 0.83 25.57
C TYR A 268 -1.58 1.32 24.41
N ILE A 269 -2.74 0.67 24.23
CA ILE A 269 -3.80 1.12 23.33
C ILE A 269 -4.86 1.86 24.15
N THR A 270 -5.11 3.12 23.82
CA THR A 270 -5.97 4.01 24.62
C THR A 270 -7.46 3.68 24.52
N ARG A 271 -7.92 3.22 23.35
CA ARG A 271 -9.34 2.99 23.05
C ARG A 271 -9.65 1.55 22.67
N TYR A 272 -10.91 1.16 22.75
CA TYR A 272 -11.49 -0.07 22.18
C TYR A 272 -11.07 -1.41 22.80
N MET A 273 -10.22 -1.36 23.83
CA MET A 273 -9.79 -2.53 24.60
C MET A 273 -10.67 -2.83 25.82
N LYS A 274 -11.76 -2.07 26.04
CA LYS A 274 -12.66 -2.21 27.20
C LYS A 274 -14.09 -2.52 26.77
N THR A 275 -14.84 -3.27 27.57
CA THR A 275 -16.25 -3.58 27.28
C THR A 275 -17.11 -2.33 27.12
N LYS A 276 -16.88 -1.29 27.94
CA LYS A 276 -17.62 -0.02 27.91
C LYS A 276 -17.13 0.98 26.85
N ASP A 277 -16.00 0.72 26.20
CA ASP A 277 -15.44 1.59 25.17
C ASP A 277 -15.63 0.95 23.80
N GLN A 278 -16.87 0.95 23.33
CA GLN A 278 -17.28 0.36 22.07
C GLN A 278 -16.98 1.32 20.90
N ALA A 279 -16.47 0.77 19.80
CA ALA A 279 -16.30 1.52 18.56
C ALA A 279 -17.64 1.55 17.80
N ASP A 280 -17.93 2.66 17.11
CA ASP A 280 -19.19 2.81 16.37
C ASP A 280 -19.15 2.10 15.01
N PRO A 281 -19.99 1.07 14.77
CA PRO A 281 -20.07 0.36 13.49
C PRO A 281 -20.31 1.25 12.28
N SER A 282 -20.98 2.40 12.43
CA SER A 282 -21.30 3.28 11.29
C SER A 282 -20.05 3.85 10.59
N LEU A 283 -18.92 3.88 11.30
CA LEU A 283 -17.64 4.44 10.84
C LEU A 283 -16.72 3.42 10.16
N TRP A 284 -17.21 2.20 9.86
CA TRP A 284 -16.38 1.13 9.29
C TRP A 284 -15.72 1.52 7.97
N ARG A 285 -16.36 2.36 7.14
CA ARG A 285 -15.78 2.84 5.87
C ARG A 285 -14.55 3.70 6.11
N ALA A 286 -14.62 4.62 7.08
CA ALA A 286 -13.48 5.47 7.45
C ALA A 286 -12.35 4.65 8.09
N LEU A 287 -12.68 3.64 8.89
CA LEU A 287 -11.68 2.69 9.39
C LEU A 287 -11.00 1.91 8.26
N ARG A 288 -11.76 1.42 7.27
CA ARG A 288 -11.21 0.71 6.12
C ARG A 288 -10.21 1.57 5.33
N THR A 289 -10.54 2.84 5.07
CA THR A 289 -9.62 3.77 4.42
C THR A 289 -8.32 3.92 5.21
N ARG A 290 -8.39 4.09 6.53
CA ARG A 290 -7.20 4.15 7.39
C ARG A 290 -6.37 2.87 7.36
N VAL A 291 -7.01 1.69 7.37
CA VAL A 291 -6.32 0.40 7.23
C VAL A 291 -5.57 0.34 5.90
N GLN A 292 -6.21 0.73 4.78
CA GLN A 292 -5.57 0.72 3.46
C GLN A 292 -4.41 1.71 3.34
N GLU A 293 -4.57 2.91 3.89
CA GLU A 293 -3.48 3.91 3.97
C GLU A 293 -2.31 3.40 4.80
N PHE A 294 -2.60 2.72 5.90
CA PHE A 294 -1.59 2.12 6.75
C PHE A 294 -0.85 0.97 6.07
N THR A 295 -1.55 0.10 5.33
CA THR A 295 -0.93 -0.95 4.51
C THR A 295 0.02 -0.33 3.46
N LYS A 296 -0.42 0.69 2.73
CA LYS A 296 0.44 1.42 1.76
C LYS A 296 1.66 2.03 2.44
N LYS A 297 1.52 2.56 3.66
CA LYS A 297 2.64 3.12 4.44
C LYS A 297 3.70 2.06 4.74
N ILE A 298 3.30 0.84 5.12
CA ILE A 298 4.21 -0.29 5.35
C ILE A 298 4.89 -0.71 4.04
N GLU A 299 4.14 -0.85 2.94
CA GLU A 299 4.69 -1.23 1.63
C GLU A 299 5.75 -0.23 1.14
N ILE A 300 5.47 1.07 1.24
CA ILE A 300 6.43 2.13 0.90
C ILE A 300 7.71 1.99 1.73
N LYS A 301 7.59 1.73 3.03
CA LYS A 301 8.77 1.55 3.90
C LYS A 301 9.58 0.32 3.56
N ARG A 302 8.92 -0.81 3.27
CA ARG A 302 9.56 -2.03 2.82
C ARG A 302 10.30 -1.80 1.51
N PHE A 303 9.67 -1.12 0.55
CA PHE A 303 10.27 -0.78 -0.74
C PHE A 303 11.48 0.16 -0.58
N GLN A 304 11.38 1.18 0.27
CA GLN A 304 12.51 2.06 0.60
C GLN A 304 13.70 1.28 1.18
N ARG A 305 13.44 0.33 2.09
CA ARG A 305 14.49 -0.53 2.66
C ARG A 305 15.10 -1.45 1.62
N TYR A 306 14.27 -2.07 0.78
CA TYR A 306 14.74 -2.90 -0.34
C TYR A 306 15.66 -2.12 -1.28
N ILE A 307 15.28 -0.90 -1.69
CA ILE A 307 16.12 -0.01 -2.49
C ILE A 307 17.42 0.31 -1.76
N LYS A 308 17.36 0.70 -0.49
CA LYS A 308 18.55 1.01 0.32
C LYS A 308 19.50 -0.18 0.39
N HIS A 309 18.98 -1.39 0.55
CA HIS A 309 19.78 -2.62 0.57
C HIS A 309 20.42 -2.90 -0.79
N LEU A 310 19.66 -2.78 -1.90
CA LEU A 310 20.23 -2.90 -3.24
C LEU A 310 21.33 -1.87 -3.49
N GLN A 311 21.11 -0.62 -3.08
CA GLN A 311 22.09 0.46 -3.15
C GLN A 311 23.34 0.13 -2.33
N GLN A 312 23.19 -0.34 -1.08
CA GLN A 312 24.33 -0.74 -0.25
C GLN A 312 25.14 -1.90 -0.89
N GLN A 313 24.45 -2.88 -1.48
CA GLN A 313 25.12 -3.95 -2.22
C GLN A 313 25.85 -3.42 -3.46
N ALA A 314 25.22 -2.53 -4.22
CA ALA A 314 25.82 -1.89 -5.39
C ALA A 314 27.05 -1.05 -5.01
N VAL A 315 26.98 -0.29 -3.92
CA VAL A 315 28.11 0.46 -3.35
C VAL A 315 29.25 -0.49 -3.04
N LYS A 316 29.01 -1.55 -2.26
CA LYS A 316 30.05 -2.50 -1.85
C LYS A 316 30.72 -3.16 -3.05
N ARG A 317 29.94 -3.61 -4.03
CA ARG A 317 30.46 -4.26 -5.26
C ARG A 317 31.27 -3.28 -6.10
N SER A 318 30.74 -2.10 -6.35
CA SER A 318 31.37 -1.10 -7.22
C SER A 318 32.65 -0.55 -6.60
N LEU A 319 32.64 -0.17 -5.31
CA LEU A 319 33.86 0.30 -4.63
C LEU A 319 34.92 -0.80 -4.52
N GLY A 320 34.51 -2.06 -4.32
CA GLY A 320 35.42 -3.19 -4.33
C GLY A 320 36.11 -3.37 -5.70
N GLN A 321 35.33 -3.31 -6.78
CA GLN A 321 35.84 -3.40 -8.15
C GLN A 321 36.77 -2.22 -8.49
N ILE A 322 36.35 -0.98 -8.19
CA ILE A 322 37.13 0.23 -8.40
C ILE A 322 38.46 0.14 -7.64
N SER A 323 38.41 -0.19 -6.34
CA SER A 323 39.62 -0.29 -5.51
C SER A 323 40.60 -1.33 -6.04
N HIS A 324 40.09 -2.49 -6.49
CA HIS A 324 40.92 -3.55 -7.05
C HIS A 324 41.65 -3.09 -8.31
N HIS A 325 40.93 -2.52 -9.28
CA HIS A 325 41.53 -2.10 -10.55
C HIS A 325 42.42 -0.87 -10.42
N ILE A 326 42.10 0.07 -9.52
CA ILE A 326 43.02 1.17 -9.18
C ILE A 326 44.33 0.63 -8.63
N ASN A 327 44.29 -0.36 -7.73
CA ASN A 327 45.52 -0.94 -7.19
C ASN A 327 46.37 -1.64 -8.26
N ARG A 328 45.73 -2.27 -9.26
CA ARG A 328 46.43 -2.84 -10.42
C ARG A 328 47.06 -1.78 -11.30
N ILE A 329 46.34 -0.70 -11.60
CA ILE A 329 46.87 0.44 -12.35
C ILE A 329 48.11 1.03 -11.64
N ARG A 330 48.06 1.15 -10.31
CA ARG A 330 49.18 1.64 -9.51
C ARG A 330 50.41 0.73 -9.53
N THR A 331 50.22 -0.58 -9.57
CA THR A 331 51.31 -1.56 -9.47
C THR A 331 51.94 -1.84 -10.84
N ASP A 332 51.10 -2.05 -11.86
CA ASP A 332 51.51 -2.61 -13.16
C ASP A 332 51.38 -1.59 -14.31
N GLY A 333 51.08 -0.32 -14.03
CA GLY A 333 50.81 0.73 -15.02
C GLY A 333 49.41 0.67 -15.65
N GLY A 334 48.68 -0.43 -15.43
CA GLY A 334 47.29 -0.61 -15.87
C GLY A 334 47.16 -0.92 -17.36
N VAL A 335 46.32 -1.90 -17.70
CA VAL A 335 45.93 -2.18 -19.09
C VAL A 335 44.54 -1.60 -19.38
N GLU A 336 44.17 -1.44 -20.65
CA GLU A 336 42.85 -0.91 -21.04
C GLU A 336 41.68 -1.62 -20.35
N HIS A 337 41.80 -2.94 -20.16
CA HIS A 337 40.80 -3.72 -19.43
C HIS A 337 40.57 -3.20 -18.00
N ASP A 338 41.58 -2.72 -17.28
CA ASP A 338 41.40 -2.19 -15.91
C ASP A 338 40.62 -0.87 -15.92
N TRP A 339 40.87 0.00 -16.89
CA TRP A 339 40.11 1.25 -17.08
C TRP A 339 38.64 0.97 -17.43
N GLN A 340 38.39 0.03 -18.34
CA GLN A 340 37.04 -0.38 -18.73
C GLN A 340 36.26 -0.98 -17.55
N ARG A 341 36.93 -1.76 -16.68
CA ARG A 341 36.29 -2.30 -15.47
C ARG A 341 35.93 -1.20 -14.47
N ILE A 342 36.69 -0.12 -14.38
CA ILE A 342 36.33 1.03 -13.54
C ILE A 342 35.12 1.75 -14.15
N GLU A 343 35.12 1.99 -15.46
CA GLU A 343 33.96 2.53 -16.18
C GLU A 343 32.68 1.70 -15.95
N ASP A 344 32.75 0.38 -16.11
CA ASP A 344 31.62 -0.52 -15.87
C ASP A 344 31.06 -0.38 -14.44
N ALA A 345 31.96 -0.23 -13.46
CA ALA A 345 31.56 -0.04 -12.07
C ALA A 345 30.90 1.33 -11.85
N LEU A 346 31.37 2.39 -12.52
CA LEU A 346 30.78 3.73 -12.45
C LEU A 346 29.41 3.80 -13.15
N LYS A 347 29.23 3.11 -14.28
CA LYS A 347 27.93 2.97 -14.92
C LYS A 347 26.94 2.27 -14.01
N LYS A 348 27.32 1.11 -13.42
CA LYS A 348 26.49 0.39 -12.45
C LYS A 348 26.18 1.22 -11.20
N TRP A 349 27.13 2.03 -10.75
CA TRP A 349 26.93 2.98 -9.65
C TRP A 349 25.79 3.96 -9.97
N SER A 350 25.88 4.62 -11.13
CA SER A 350 24.86 5.57 -11.60
C SER A 350 23.51 4.90 -11.83
N GLU A 351 23.49 3.72 -12.47
CA GLU A 351 22.27 2.93 -12.71
C GLU A 351 21.56 2.50 -11.41
N SER A 352 22.31 2.37 -10.31
CA SER A 352 21.75 2.06 -8.99
C SER A 352 21.15 3.29 -8.28
N GLY A 353 21.11 4.44 -8.95
CA GLY A 353 20.61 5.71 -8.41
C GLY A 353 21.51 6.29 -7.31
N LEU A 354 22.79 5.91 -7.29
CA LEU A 354 23.75 6.45 -6.33
C LEU A 354 24.33 7.77 -6.86
N PRO A 355 24.54 8.76 -5.99
CA PRO A 355 25.03 10.06 -6.42
C PRO A 355 26.46 9.95 -6.98
N THR A 356 26.73 10.64 -8.08
CA THR A 356 28.06 10.63 -8.71
C THR A 356 29.12 11.34 -7.89
N ASN A 357 28.72 12.19 -6.94
CA ASN A 357 29.58 12.92 -6.00
C ASN A 357 29.56 12.32 -4.58
N ASP A 358 29.19 11.04 -4.43
CA ASP A 358 29.29 10.34 -3.15
C ASP A 358 30.73 10.39 -2.61
N GLU A 359 30.90 10.83 -1.37
CA GLU A 359 32.20 10.96 -0.70
C GLU A 359 33.01 9.66 -0.77
N ARG A 360 32.36 8.50 -0.58
CA ARG A 360 33.03 7.20 -0.61
C ARG A 360 33.54 6.86 -2.01
N LEU A 361 32.84 7.30 -3.05
CA LEU A 361 33.28 7.14 -4.43
C LEU A 361 34.44 8.09 -4.73
N ARG A 362 34.34 9.34 -4.28
CA ARG A 362 35.37 10.38 -4.43
C ARG A 362 36.68 9.95 -3.79
N ASP A 363 36.65 9.46 -2.56
CA ASP A 363 37.81 8.95 -1.83
C ASP A 363 38.54 7.84 -2.59
N LYS A 364 37.78 6.97 -3.27
CA LYS A 364 38.36 5.85 -4.02
C LYS A 364 38.91 6.26 -5.37
N LEU A 365 38.23 7.15 -6.08
CA LEU A 365 38.63 7.58 -7.42
C LEU A 365 39.69 8.68 -7.42
N SER A 366 39.69 9.61 -6.45
CA SER A 366 40.62 10.74 -6.43
C SER A 366 42.09 10.35 -6.64
N PRO A 367 42.62 9.27 -6.02
CA PRO A 367 43.99 8.82 -6.25
C PRO A 367 44.31 8.45 -7.72
N ILE A 368 43.30 8.12 -8.53
CA ILE A 368 43.50 7.73 -9.94
C ILE A 368 43.86 8.93 -10.82
N ALA A 369 43.55 10.15 -10.39
CA ALA A 369 43.75 11.37 -11.19
C ALA A 369 45.21 11.54 -11.62
N ALA A 370 46.16 11.21 -10.72
CA ALA A 370 47.59 11.28 -10.98
C ALA A 370 48.09 10.26 -12.02
N PHE A 371 47.29 9.24 -12.34
CA PHE A 371 47.64 8.17 -13.29
C PHE A 371 46.94 8.33 -14.64
N LEU A 372 46.03 9.30 -14.79
CA LEU A 372 45.40 9.58 -16.07
C LEU A 372 46.39 10.26 -17.02
N PRO A 373 46.59 9.76 -18.24
CA PRO A 373 47.47 10.40 -19.21
C PRO A 373 46.91 11.77 -19.63
N ASP A 374 47.79 12.74 -19.93
CA ASP A 374 47.38 14.07 -20.39
C ASP A 374 46.44 13.98 -21.60
N ARG A 375 46.81 13.12 -22.56
CA ARG A 375 45.98 12.74 -23.71
C ARG A 375 45.26 11.42 -23.41
N LEU A 376 43.95 11.50 -23.30
CA LEU A 376 43.09 10.36 -23.01
C LEU A 376 42.99 9.45 -24.24
N GLY A 377 43.39 8.19 -24.07
CA GLY A 377 43.47 7.21 -25.16
C GLY A 377 42.18 6.42 -25.37
N SER A 378 41.33 6.31 -24.35
CA SER A 378 40.09 5.52 -24.40
C SER A 378 38.88 6.25 -23.82
N GLU A 379 37.67 5.81 -24.23
CA GLU A 379 36.39 6.30 -23.70
C GLU A 379 36.30 6.10 -22.18
N SER A 380 36.82 4.97 -21.67
CA SER A 380 36.89 4.66 -20.24
C SER A 380 37.59 5.77 -19.45
N GLN A 381 38.75 6.22 -19.93
CA GLN A 381 39.54 7.27 -19.28
C GLN A 381 38.85 8.64 -19.36
N GLN A 382 38.14 8.92 -20.47
CA GLN A 382 37.35 10.15 -20.62
C GLN A 382 36.20 10.21 -19.63
N LEU A 383 35.47 9.11 -19.45
CA LEU A 383 34.39 9.05 -18.46
C LEU A 383 34.93 9.25 -17.05
N ILE A 384 36.05 8.60 -16.69
CA ILE A 384 36.65 8.74 -15.37
C ILE A 384 37.12 10.19 -15.14
N ARG A 385 37.78 10.82 -16.12
CA ARG A 385 38.15 12.25 -16.02
C ARG A 385 36.92 13.14 -15.84
N ALA A 386 35.84 12.87 -16.58
CA ALA A 386 34.60 13.62 -16.44
C ALA A 386 33.98 13.50 -15.03
N TYR A 387 34.03 12.32 -14.41
CA TYR A 387 33.62 12.15 -13.00
C TYR A 387 34.46 13.02 -12.06
N LEU A 388 35.79 12.95 -12.17
CA LEU A 388 36.71 13.74 -11.34
C LEU A 388 36.47 15.26 -11.48
N GLN A 389 36.38 15.74 -12.72
CA GLN A 389 36.13 17.15 -13.02
C GLN A 389 34.76 17.62 -12.54
N SER A 390 33.74 16.74 -12.54
CA SER A 390 32.41 17.10 -12.06
C SER A 390 32.37 17.42 -10.57
N TRP A 391 33.37 17.00 -9.80
CA TRP A 391 33.46 17.25 -8.36
C TRP A 391 34.13 18.58 -8.03
N GLU A 392 35.10 19.00 -8.85
CA GLU A 392 35.76 20.30 -8.69
C GLU A 392 34.76 21.46 -8.85
N ILE A 393 33.76 21.28 -9.73
CA ILE A 393 32.70 22.27 -9.96
C ILE A 393 31.71 22.33 -8.79
N ASP A 394 31.34 21.18 -8.21
CA ASP A 394 30.36 21.14 -7.12
C ASP A 394 30.94 21.79 -5.83
N ASP A 395 32.24 21.66 -5.55
CA ASP A 395 32.88 22.29 -4.37
C ASP A 395 32.94 23.83 -4.49
N GLU A 396 33.23 24.38 -5.68
CA GLU A 396 33.20 25.84 -5.91
C GLU A 396 31.77 26.41 -5.81
N GLU A 397 30.76 25.61 -6.16
CA GLU A 397 29.36 26.03 -6.17
C GLU A 397 28.77 26.09 -4.74
N TYR A 398 29.13 25.16 -3.84
CA TYR A 398 28.72 25.19 -2.43
C TYR A 398 29.35 26.34 -1.64
N GLU A 399 30.60 26.70 -1.91
CA GLU A 399 31.21 27.91 -1.31
C GLU A 399 30.56 29.20 -1.83
N SER A 400 29.96 29.16 -3.03
CA SER A 400 29.24 30.29 -3.59
C SER A 400 27.78 30.40 -3.13
N ASP A 401 27.13 29.29 -2.74
CA ASP A 401 25.70 29.24 -2.36
C ASP A 401 25.39 30.01 -1.05
N GLU A 402 26.33 30.10 -0.09
CA GLU A 402 26.21 31.02 1.05
C GLU A 402 26.28 32.50 0.63
N VAL A 403 26.82 32.80 -0.56
CA VAL A 403 26.89 34.15 -1.14
C VAL A 403 25.68 34.44 -2.04
N ILE A 404 24.95 33.43 -2.53
CA ILE A 404 23.80 33.60 -3.44
C ILE A 404 22.58 34.19 -2.74
N THR A 405 22.40 33.98 -1.44
CA THR A 405 21.22 34.47 -0.72
C THR A 405 21.24 35.98 -0.42
N ASN A 406 22.36 36.68 -0.60
CA ASN A 406 22.52 38.08 -0.15
C ASN A 406 22.77 39.15 -1.23
N ASN A 407 22.71 38.85 -2.53
CA ASN A 407 22.89 39.89 -3.56
C ASN A 407 21.74 39.91 -4.57
N GLN A 408 20.85 40.90 -4.41
CA GLN A 408 19.78 41.26 -5.35
C GLN A 408 20.28 41.86 -6.67
N ASP A 409 21.60 42.06 -6.85
CA ASP A 409 22.20 42.59 -8.08
C ASP A 409 23.00 41.53 -8.86
N LYS A 410 22.42 40.35 -9.09
CA LYS A 410 22.99 39.42 -10.08
C LYS A 410 22.68 39.93 -11.48
N ASN A 411 23.54 40.81 -11.96
CA ASN A 411 23.55 41.24 -13.35
C ASN A 411 23.89 40.04 -14.25
N TRP A 412 22.87 39.40 -14.83
CA TRP A 412 23.00 38.28 -15.77
C TRP A 412 23.53 38.71 -17.15
N ASN A 413 24.44 39.69 -17.19
CA ASN A 413 25.09 40.28 -18.37
C ASN A 413 26.08 39.32 -19.06
N ASN A 414 25.74 38.03 -19.14
CA ASN A 414 26.47 37.05 -19.91
C ASN A 414 25.79 36.88 -21.28
N PRO A 415 26.55 36.92 -22.39
CA PRO A 415 25.97 36.86 -23.74
C PRO A 415 25.22 35.54 -24.01
N ASP A 416 25.65 34.42 -23.42
CA ASP A 416 24.96 33.13 -23.59
C ASP A 416 23.60 33.13 -22.89
N ILE A 417 23.53 33.72 -21.70
CA ILE A 417 22.28 33.87 -20.95
C ILE A 417 21.30 34.77 -21.72
N GLN A 418 21.78 35.91 -22.23
CA GLN A 418 20.96 36.82 -23.03
C GLN A 418 20.40 36.13 -24.28
N ARG A 419 21.25 35.39 -25.01
CA ARG A 419 20.83 34.65 -26.20
C ARG A 419 19.77 33.58 -25.88
N VAL A 420 19.93 32.86 -24.78
CA VAL A 420 18.94 31.86 -24.35
C VAL A 420 17.65 32.52 -23.86
N ALA A 421 17.74 33.66 -23.18
CA ALA A 421 16.58 34.45 -22.78
C ALA A 421 15.78 34.92 -24.02
N GLU A 422 16.44 35.38 -25.07
CA GLU A 422 15.78 35.73 -26.34
C GLU A 422 14.99 34.55 -26.94
N TRP A 423 15.52 33.32 -26.84
CA TRP A 423 14.84 32.11 -27.33
C TRP A 423 13.66 31.65 -26.45
N LEU A 424 13.75 31.87 -25.14
CA LEU A 424 12.83 31.29 -24.15
C LEU A 424 11.93 32.32 -23.44
N HIS A 425 12.02 33.60 -23.81
CA HIS A 425 11.23 34.67 -23.22
C HIS A 425 9.73 34.33 -23.19
N GLY A 426 9.15 34.37 -21.98
CA GLY A 426 7.74 34.07 -21.74
C GLY A 426 7.34 32.61 -22.01
N ARG A 427 8.30 31.68 -22.13
CA ARG A 427 8.04 30.24 -22.29
C ARG A 427 8.19 29.53 -20.95
N THR A 428 7.55 28.37 -20.87
CA THR A 428 7.78 27.42 -19.78
C THR A 428 8.85 26.41 -20.19
N ILE A 429 9.70 25.97 -19.26
CA ILE A 429 10.60 24.83 -19.49
C ILE A 429 10.19 23.65 -18.61
N VAL A 430 10.43 22.43 -19.09
CA VAL A 430 10.22 21.21 -18.30
C VAL A 430 11.59 20.65 -17.89
N LEU A 431 11.85 20.53 -16.60
CA LEU A 431 13.05 19.91 -16.05
C LEU A 431 12.69 18.55 -15.45
N ILE A 432 13.24 17.49 -16.01
CA ILE A 432 12.99 16.11 -15.60
C ILE A 432 14.21 15.60 -14.83
N GLY A 433 13.98 15.20 -13.58
CA GLY A 433 15.01 14.63 -12.71
C GLY A 433 15.38 15.52 -11.52
N GLY A 434 16.01 14.89 -10.51
CA GLY A 434 16.35 15.54 -9.24
C GLY A 434 15.12 15.88 -8.39
N GLU A 435 15.35 16.48 -7.22
CA GLU A 435 14.29 17.12 -6.43
C GLU A 435 14.22 18.61 -6.79
N GLU A 436 13.01 19.17 -6.75
CA GLU A 436 12.81 20.60 -6.99
C GLU A 436 13.62 21.43 -5.98
N ARG A 437 14.41 22.36 -6.52
CA ARG A 437 15.19 23.32 -5.74
C ARG A 437 14.64 24.72 -5.98
N PRO A 438 13.80 25.27 -5.06
CA PRO A 438 13.17 26.58 -5.27
C PRO A 438 14.14 27.71 -5.64
N PRO A 439 15.36 27.82 -5.05
CA PRO A 439 16.31 28.86 -5.44
C PRO A 439 16.82 28.70 -6.88
N ALA A 440 17.10 27.47 -7.32
CA ALA A 440 17.56 27.20 -8.68
C ALA A 440 16.44 27.43 -9.70
N LYS A 441 15.20 27.02 -9.38
CA LYS A 441 14.01 27.31 -10.19
C LYS A 441 13.86 28.83 -10.39
N ALA A 442 13.90 29.61 -9.31
CA ALA A 442 13.80 31.06 -9.39
C ALA A 442 14.97 31.69 -10.19
N ALA A 443 16.19 31.19 -10.03
CA ALA A 443 17.34 31.67 -10.79
C ALA A 443 17.19 31.43 -12.30
N LEU A 444 16.67 30.27 -12.71
CA LEU A 444 16.41 29.95 -14.11
C LEU A 444 15.28 30.83 -14.70
N ILE A 445 14.19 31.02 -13.95
CA ILE A 445 13.10 31.91 -14.33
C ILE A 445 13.63 33.32 -14.59
N ASN A 446 14.38 33.87 -13.64
CA ASN A 446 14.89 35.24 -13.74
C ASN A 446 15.95 35.41 -14.83
N ALA A 447 16.84 34.42 -15.01
CA ALA A 447 17.95 34.55 -15.94
C ALA A 447 17.52 34.40 -17.42
N PHE A 448 16.52 33.56 -17.69
CA PHE A 448 16.02 33.30 -19.05
C PHE A 448 14.67 33.96 -19.35
N ASP A 449 14.16 34.77 -18.41
CA ASP A 449 12.87 35.46 -18.53
C ASP A 449 11.71 34.51 -18.86
N LEU A 450 11.64 33.40 -18.12
CA LEU A 450 10.66 32.33 -18.31
C LEU A 450 9.32 32.68 -17.66
N GLU A 451 8.25 32.08 -18.16
CA GLU A 451 6.96 32.07 -17.46
C GLU A 451 7.03 31.18 -16.21
N ASP A 452 7.54 29.95 -16.35
CA ASP A 452 7.71 29.00 -15.25
C ASP A 452 8.73 27.90 -15.60
N VAL A 453 9.13 27.13 -14.58
CA VAL A 453 9.88 25.88 -14.70
C VAL A 453 9.04 24.76 -14.08
N ILE A 454 8.53 23.85 -14.91
CA ILE A 454 7.86 22.63 -14.45
C ILE A 454 8.93 21.62 -14.06
N TRP A 455 9.16 21.47 -12.75
CA TRP A 455 10.14 20.53 -12.22
C TRP A 455 9.46 19.19 -11.89
N ILE A 456 9.82 18.14 -12.61
CA ILE A 456 9.27 16.80 -12.39
C ILE A 456 10.33 15.93 -11.73
N SER A 457 10.15 15.69 -10.43
CA SER A 457 11.00 14.77 -9.68
C SER A 457 10.80 13.35 -10.18
N THR A 458 11.87 12.68 -10.58
CA THR A 458 11.79 11.29 -11.06
C THR A 458 12.02 10.31 -9.93
N ARG A 459 11.13 9.32 -9.78
CA ARG A 459 11.38 8.16 -8.91
C ARG A 459 11.88 6.96 -9.71
N PRO A 460 12.61 6.01 -9.10
CA PRO A 460 12.91 4.73 -9.73
C PRO A 460 11.61 4.04 -10.18
N HIS A 461 11.58 3.56 -11.43
CA HIS A 461 10.46 2.84 -12.05
C HIS A 461 9.18 3.64 -12.33
N GLU A 462 9.26 4.98 -12.35
CA GLU A 462 8.12 5.80 -12.74
C GLU A 462 7.85 5.72 -14.26
N THR A 463 6.58 5.64 -14.64
CA THR A 463 6.18 5.49 -16.04
C THR A 463 6.34 6.79 -16.82
N LEU A 464 6.73 6.67 -18.10
CA LEU A 464 6.94 7.82 -19.00
C LEU A 464 5.70 8.70 -19.19
N GLU A 465 4.50 8.18 -18.94
CA GLU A 465 3.24 8.89 -19.15
C GLU A 465 3.12 10.15 -18.29
N VAL A 466 3.69 10.15 -17.09
CA VAL A 466 3.70 11.33 -16.19
C VAL A 466 4.38 12.53 -16.85
N PHE A 467 5.45 12.30 -17.60
CA PHE A 467 6.21 13.37 -18.27
C PHE A 467 5.51 13.89 -19.52
N LYS A 468 4.84 12.99 -20.26
CA LYS A 468 4.23 13.31 -21.57
C LYS A 468 3.18 14.41 -21.46
N THR A 469 2.39 14.41 -20.38
CA THR A 469 1.36 15.43 -20.14
C THR A 469 1.98 16.82 -20.03
N SER A 470 3.04 16.98 -19.24
CA SER A 470 3.73 18.26 -19.09
C SER A 470 4.43 18.69 -20.37
N ILE A 471 5.08 17.76 -21.07
CA ILE A 471 5.80 18.06 -22.33
C ILE A 471 4.84 18.54 -23.44
N ARG A 472 3.61 18.01 -23.52
CA ARG A 472 2.64 18.35 -24.59
C ARG A 472 2.09 19.78 -24.53
N ARG A 473 2.21 20.48 -23.40
CA ARG A 473 1.71 21.86 -23.21
C ARG A 473 2.31 22.82 -24.24
N GLN A 474 1.53 23.69 -24.86
CA GLN A 474 2.00 24.53 -26.00
C GLN A 474 3.02 25.59 -25.58
N GLU A 475 2.91 26.08 -24.35
CA GLU A 475 3.79 27.05 -23.70
C GLU A 475 5.19 26.48 -23.41
N VAL A 476 5.36 25.15 -23.42
CA VAL A 476 6.65 24.52 -23.14
C VAL A 476 7.59 24.65 -24.34
N GLY A 477 8.63 25.47 -24.19
CA GLY A 477 9.63 25.79 -25.22
C GLY A 477 10.93 24.99 -25.16
N LEU A 478 11.22 24.32 -24.04
CA LEU A 478 12.41 23.48 -23.87
C LEU A 478 12.14 22.34 -22.88
N VAL A 479 12.68 21.16 -23.18
CA VAL A 479 12.69 20.02 -22.25
C VAL A 479 14.13 19.68 -21.87
N MET A 480 14.40 19.59 -20.57
CA MET A 480 15.71 19.29 -20.02
C MET A 480 15.65 17.99 -19.21
N LEU A 481 16.60 17.09 -19.42
CA LEU A 481 16.74 15.85 -18.64
C LEU A 481 18.04 15.87 -17.83
N ALA A 482 17.95 15.90 -16.50
CA ALA A 482 19.10 15.81 -15.61
C ALA A 482 19.67 14.38 -15.64
N ILE A 483 20.85 14.20 -16.26
CA ILE A 483 21.43 12.88 -16.55
C ILE A 483 21.73 12.10 -15.27
N ARG A 484 22.12 12.78 -14.19
CA ARG A 484 22.36 12.17 -12.86
C ARG A 484 21.16 11.36 -12.34
N TRP A 485 19.96 11.66 -12.81
CA TRP A 485 18.70 11.04 -12.37
C TRP A 485 18.01 10.27 -13.50
N ALA A 486 18.65 10.18 -14.67
CA ALA A 486 18.06 9.57 -15.83
C ALA A 486 18.21 8.04 -15.79
N SER A 487 17.12 7.32 -15.49
CA SER A 487 17.08 5.86 -15.69
C SER A 487 17.08 5.52 -17.19
N HIS A 488 17.55 4.32 -17.55
CA HIS A 488 17.49 3.81 -18.94
C HIS A 488 16.09 3.88 -19.55
N ALA A 489 15.04 3.85 -18.72
CA ALA A 489 13.65 3.97 -19.18
C ALA A 489 13.35 5.35 -19.83
N TYR A 490 14.18 6.36 -19.61
CA TYR A 490 13.98 7.72 -20.11
C TYR A 490 14.66 8.01 -21.46
N GLY A 491 15.34 7.03 -22.07
CA GLY A 491 16.01 7.21 -23.37
C GLY A 491 15.07 7.68 -24.49
N ASN A 492 13.79 7.28 -24.42
CA ASN A 492 12.78 7.61 -25.42
C ASN A 492 12.21 9.04 -25.32
N ILE A 493 12.52 9.80 -24.26
CA ILE A 493 12.02 11.18 -24.10
C ILE A 493 12.52 12.07 -25.23
N SER A 494 13.78 11.89 -25.66
CA SER A 494 14.36 12.65 -26.78
C SER A 494 13.59 12.44 -28.09
N THR A 495 13.22 11.20 -28.40
CA THR A 495 12.39 10.84 -29.57
C THR A 495 11.01 11.48 -29.48
N PHE A 496 10.41 11.47 -28.29
CA PHE A 496 9.10 12.08 -28.06
C PHE A 496 9.13 13.61 -28.20
N CYS A 497 10.15 14.29 -27.68
CA CYS A 497 10.32 15.73 -27.85
C CYS A 497 10.51 16.09 -29.34
N ARG A 498 11.27 15.29 -30.08
CA ARG A 498 11.46 15.47 -31.54
C ARG A 498 10.15 15.36 -32.32
N GLN A 499 9.27 14.41 -31.95
CA GLN A 499 7.94 14.28 -32.58
C GLN A 499 7.03 15.48 -32.31
N LEU A 500 7.25 16.19 -31.20
CA LEU A 500 6.52 17.40 -30.83
C LEU A 500 7.24 18.68 -31.23
N GLU A 501 8.35 18.57 -31.98
CA GLU A 501 9.19 19.71 -32.41
C GLU A 501 9.69 20.56 -31.23
N LYS A 502 9.93 19.91 -30.08
CA LYS A 502 10.43 20.57 -28.88
C LYS A 502 11.93 20.38 -28.73
N PRO A 503 12.71 21.47 -28.59
CA PRO A 503 14.11 21.39 -28.20
C PRO A 503 14.30 20.52 -26.96
N PHE A 504 15.28 19.61 -27.02
CA PHE A 504 15.60 18.69 -25.93
C PHE A 504 17.09 18.74 -25.63
N ILE A 505 17.44 18.91 -24.35
CA ILE A 505 18.83 18.86 -23.89
C ILE A 505 18.98 17.88 -22.73
N ARG A 506 20.21 17.42 -22.55
CA ARG A 506 20.61 16.65 -21.39
C ARG A 506 21.50 17.50 -20.50
N LEU A 507 21.15 17.62 -19.21
CA LEU A 507 21.92 18.37 -18.23
C LEU A 507 22.86 17.42 -17.49
N PRO A 508 24.19 17.48 -17.72
CA PRO A 508 25.14 16.57 -17.10
C PRO A 508 25.28 16.81 -15.59
N ALA A 509 25.24 18.07 -15.13
CA ALA A 509 25.15 18.44 -13.72
C ALA A 509 24.78 19.94 -13.56
N GLY A 510 24.48 20.34 -12.33
CA GLY A 510 24.20 21.74 -11.94
C GLY A 510 22.88 22.30 -12.49
N TYR A 511 22.36 23.34 -11.82
CA TYR A 511 21.17 24.09 -12.27
C TYR A 511 21.46 25.59 -12.40
N ASN A 512 22.74 25.96 -12.42
CA ASN A 512 23.19 27.34 -12.58
C ASN A 512 22.80 27.87 -13.97
N PRO A 513 22.17 29.05 -14.08
CA PRO A 513 21.77 29.61 -15.37
C PRO A 513 22.90 29.72 -16.39
N ARG A 514 24.13 30.07 -16.00
CA ARG A 514 25.27 30.14 -16.94
C ARG A 514 25.56 28.78 -17.56
N ARG A 515 25.58 27.73 -16.73
CA ARG A 515 25.83 26.36 -17.17
C ARG A 515 24.69 25.86 -18.04
N VAL A 516 23.45 26.08 -17.62
CA VAL A 516 22.28 25.68 -18.40
C VAL A 516 22.28 26.39 -19.76
N ALA A 517 22.63 27.68 -19.82
CA ALA A 517 22.75 28.41 -21.08
C ALA A 517 23.78 27.79 -22.03
N HIS A 518 24.96 27.45 -21.49
CA HIS A 518 26.01 26.77 -22.25
C HIS A 518 25.52 25.44 -22.86
N GLU A 519 24.80 24.63 -22.07
CA GLU A 519 24.25 23.35 -22.56
C GLU A 519 23.15 23.55 -23.60
N ILE A 520 22.29 24.56 -23.45
CA ILE A 520 21.26 24.91 -24.44
C ILE A 520 21.91 25.29 -25.77
N ILE A 521 22.93 26.17 -25.75
CA ILE A 521 23.62 26.60 -26.96
C ILE A 521 24.33 25.44 -27.63
N ASN A 522 25.05 24.61 -26.87
CA ASN A 522 25.80 23.49 -27.42
C ASN A 522 24.90 22.41 -28.02
N GLN A 523 23.77 22.11 -27.40
CA GLN A 523 22.94 20.95 -27.77
C GLN A 523 21.75 21.32 -28.66
N ALA A 524 21.21 22.54 -28.55
CA ALA A 524 19.91 22.90 -29.13
C ALA A 524 19.89 24.21 -29.94
N SER A 525 21.00 24.95 -30.08
CA SER A 525 21.07 26.20 -30.86
C SER A 525 20.46 26.08 -32.26
N HIS A 526 20.82 25.04 -33.00
CA HIS A 526 20.28 24.77 -34.34
C HIS A 526 18.75 24.63 -34.39
N THR A 527 18.12 24.15 -33.30
CA THR A 527 16.65 23.99 -33.25
C THR A 527 15.96 25.35 -33.04
N PHE A 528 16.56 26.25 -32.26
CA PHE A 528 16.02 27.59 -32.06
C PHE A 528 16.23 28.50 -33.27
N GLU A 529 17.36 28.36 -33.97
CA GLU A 529 17.68 29.17 -35.16
C GLU A 529 16.82 28.82 -36.39
N LEU A 530 16.24 27.62 -36.45
CA LEU A 530 15.32 27.22 -37.52
C LEU A 530 13.88 27.74 -37.33
N ASN A 531 13.53 28.18 -36.12
CA ASN A 531 12.19 28.60 -35.73
C ASN A 531 12.03 30.13 -35.60
N LEU A 532 13.12 30.88 -35.81
CA LEU A 532 13.16 32.34 -35.97
C LEU A 532 13.08 32.69 -37.46
#